data_AF-A0A350QW66-F1
#
_entry.id   AF-A0A350QW66-F1
#
_cell.length_a   1.000
_cell.length_b   1.000
_cell.length_c   1.000
_cell.angle_alpha   90.00
_cell.angle_beta   90.00
_cell.angle_gamma   90.00
#
_symmetry.space_group_name_H-M   'P 1'
#
loop_
_entity.id
_entity.type
_entity.pdbx_description
1 polymer ?
#
loop_
_entity_poly.entity_id
_entity_poly.type
_entity_poly.pdbx_seq_one_letter_code
_entity_poly.pdbx_strand_id
1 'polypeptide(L)'
;NRLRARMYYQHFLGIDVMELADQVADAAAIDSKYETPWMEAADCVVCHRTIDPVSGLFQDFYNDEGHFGPRRDGWFKDMFVPGLEGDDLPKEEKWRSLQWLARRTAKDPRFAIAMSEHVWYVLTGRKALRPPKDIEDPFFTARRRAYKMQRLEIAEVGKRFAQAGFNLKLVFKELAKSPFYRADGLDAVTANPERKAELHDLGVARLLAPEQLERKIGAIFGTPWGKLKKEMEILYGGIDSQSVTERLGEPSGAMGAIQRIMANDLSCLHVVADFALPAAERKLFPSMEKDLLPGVSQATDLKIRKAIVHLRELLLDKSEPPGHPEIDRAFRLFETIIAEAKSRDDLDKRETYHCGRIDGKQVDDPHYTLRAWRAVVTYLLRHQEFLYE
;
A
#
# COMPACT_ATOMS: atom_id res chain seq x y z
N ASN A 1 4.58 21.04 20.96
CA ASN A 1 4.68 21.99 19.81
C ASN A 1 5.83 21.75 18.85
N ARG A 2 7.08 21.51 19.30
CA ARG A 2 8.20 21.15 18.39
C ARG A 2 7.91 19.95 17.49
N LEU A 3 7.23 18.92 18.02
CA LEU A 3 6.73 17.80 17.21
C LEU A 3 5.73 18.26 16.12
N ARG A 4 4.80 19.16 16.44
CA ARG A 4 3.83 19.72 15.47
C ARG A 4 4.56 20.51 14.37
N ALA A 5 5.59 21.28 14.72
CA ALA A 5 6.44 21.97 13.76
C ALA A 5 7.23 21.00 12.87
N ARG A 6 7.82 19.94 13.44
CA ARG A 6 8.44 18.86 12.67
C ARG A 6 7.47 18.23 11.66
N MET A 7 6.28 17.85 12.12
CA MET A 7 5.23 17.31 11.26
C MET A 7 4.79 18.30 10.19
N TYR A 8 4.75 19.61 10.50
CA TYR A 8 4.47 20.64 9.52
C TYR A 8 5.49 20.64 8.37
N TYR A 9 6.79 20.69 8.69
CA TYR A 9 7.85 20.68 7.69
C TYR A 9 7.82 19.40 6.85
N GLN A 10 7.62 18.26 7.49
CA GLN A 10 7.59 16.96 6.82
C GLN A 10 6.38 16.83 5.89
N HIS A 11 5.17 17.12 6.38
CA HIS A 11 3.96 16.89 5.59
C HIS A 11 3.68 18.01 4.59
N PHE A 12 3.93 19.27 4.92
CA PHE A 12 3.55 20.38 4.05
C PHE A 12 4.69 20.92 3.21
N LEU A 13 5.95 20.69 3.58
CA LEU A 13 7.11 21.19 2.83
C LEU A 13 8.07 20.07 2.37
N GLY A 14 7.81 18.80 2.72
CA GLY A 14 8.62 17.66 2.31
C GLY A 14 10.00 17.59 2.98
N ILE A 15 10.21 18.39 4.02
CA ILE A 15 11.50 18.54 4.72
C ILE A 15 11.51 17.68 5.97
N ASP A 16 12.46 16.75 6.05
CA ASP A 16 12.77 16.09 7.32
C ASP A 16 13.76 16.95 8.11
N VAL A 17 13.24 17.69 9.09
CA VAL A 17 14.07 18.56 9.92
C VAL A 17 15.11 17.81 10.75
N MET A 18 14.94 16.49 10.94
CA MET A 18 15.93 15.65 11.62
C MET A 18 17.14 15.35 10.75
N GLU A 19 17.10 15.65 9.45
CA GLU A 19 18.22 15.48 8.52
C GLU A 19 18.97 16.81 8.24
N LEU A 20 18.58 17.92 8.89
CA LEU A 20 19.15 19.24 8.61
C LEU A 20 20.51 19.49 9.30
N ALA A 21 20.79 18.76 10.38
CA ALA A 21 22.05 18.87 11.11
C ALA A 21 22.39 17.52 11.76
N ASP A 22 23.67 17.34 12.07
CA ASP A 22 24.15 16.18 12.81
C ASP A 22 23.61 16.19 14.24
N GLN A 23 23.42 15.00 14.81
CA GLN A 23 23.04 14.89 16.21
C GLN A 23 24.21 15.34 17.09
N VAL A 24 23.87 16.14 18.10
CA VAL A 24 24.82 16.60 19.11
C VAL A 24 25.42 15.39 19.84
N ALA A 25 26.74 15.25 19.83
CA ALA A 25 27.43 14.12 20.43
C ALA A 25 27.49 14.17 21.97
N ASP A 26 27.50 15.36 22.56
CA ASP A 26 27.51 15.57 24.02
C ASP A 26 26.64 16.78 24.41
N ALA A 27 25.34 16.52 24.58
CA ALA A 27 24.38 17.55 25.00
C ALA A 27 24.67 18.05 26.43
N ALA A 28 25.20 17.20 27.32
CA ALA A 28 25.45 17.57 28.71
C ALA A 28 26.57 18.61 28.84
N ALA A 29 27.63 18.49 28.04
CA ALA A 29 28.67 19.50 27.97
C ALA A 29 28.13 20.86 27.49
N ILE A 30 27.21 20.86 26.53
CA ILE A 30 26.58 22.09 26.03
C ILE A 30 25.67 22.72 27.10
N ASP A 31 24.82 21.92 27.76
CA ASP A 31 23.94 22.38 28.84
C ASP A 31 24.73 22.97 30.03
N SER A 32 25.95 22.49 30.27
CA SER A 32 26.81 23.03 31.33
C SER A 32 27.43 24.41 30.99
N LYS A 33 27.46 24.77 29.70
CA LYS A 33 28.16 25.96 29.20
C LYS A 33 27.21 27.13 28.87
N TYR A 34 25.97 26.83 28.49
CA TYR A 34 25.00 27.80 28.01
C TYR A 34 23.74 27.79 28.87
N GLU A 35 23.21 28.97 29.18
CA GLU A 35 21.96 29.08 29.95
C GLU A 35 20.76 28.76 29.05
N THR A 36 20.83 29.16 27.77
CA THR A 36 19.83 28.83 26.76
C THR A 36 20.49 28.17 25.55
N PRO A 37 20.91 26.89 25.66
CA PRO A 37 21.63 26.17 24.61
C PRO A 37 20.99 26.29 23.22
N TRP A 38 19.67 26.20 23.13
CA TRP A 38 18.92 26.30 21.87
C TRP A 38 18.95 27.69 21.21
N MET A 39 19.34 28.74 21.94
CA MET A 39 19.51 30.12 21.42
C MET A 39 20.99 30.51 21.28
N GLU A 40 21.90 29.85 22.01
CA GLU A 40 23.29 30.29 22.18
C GLU A 40 24.32 29.31 21.58
N ALA A 41 24.07 28.00 21.70
CA ALA A 41 24.98 26.97 21.21
C ALA A 41 24.74 26.74 19.72
N ALA A 42 25.78 26.93 18.88
CA ALA A 42 25.68 26.81 17.43
C ALA A 42 25.06 25.47 16.99
N ASP A 43 25.44 24.38 17.66
CA ASP A 43 24.98 23.01 17.40
C ASP A 43 23.49 22.82 17.67
N CYS A 44 22.89 23.63 18.55
CA CYS A 44 21.46 23.60 18.83
C CYS A 44 20.70 24.64 17.99
N VAL A 45 21.25 25.85 17.87
CA VAL A 45 20.64 26.98 17.16
C VAL A 45 20.32 26.64 15.71
N VAL A 46 21.14 25.84 15.04
CA VAL A 46 20.93 25.43 13.64
C VAL A 46 19.54 24.82 13.40
N CYS A 47 19.07 23.99 14.31
CA CYS A 47 17.74 23.37 14.24
C CYS A 47 16.67 24.27 14.88
N HIS A 48 16.96 24.85 16.04
CA HIS A 48 16.00 25.63 16.81
C HIS A 48 15.57 26.92 16.10
N ARG A 49 16.46 27.57 15.35
CA ARG A 49 16.13 28.74 14.54
C ARG A 49 15.09 28.45 13.46
N THR A 50 14.99 27.20 13.03
CA THR A 50 13.99 26.76 12.04
C THR A 50 12.71 26.26 12.72
N ILE A 51 12.83 25.42 13.75
CA ILE A 51 11.70 24.71 14.36
C ILE A 51 10.93 25.59 15.35
N ASP A 52 11.62 26.38 16.18
CA ASP A 52 10.99 27.10 17.29
C ASP A 52 10.01 28.18 16.82
N PRO A 53 10.30 28.98 15.76
CA PRO A 53 9.32 29.92 15.22
C PRO A 53 7.99 29.26 14.83
N VAL A 54 8.05 28.14 14.09
CA VAL A 54 6.84 27.41 13.70
C VAL A 54 6.16 26.77 14.92
N SER A 55 6.94 26.29 15.88
CA SER A 55 6.43 25.76 17.15
C SER A 55 5.63 26.83 17.92
N GLY A 56 6.09 28.08 17.87
CA GLY A 56 5.41 29.23 18.45
C GLY A 56 4.04 29.51 17.83
N LEU A 57 3.82 29.14 16.57
CA LEU A 57 2.51 29.29 15.92
C LEU A 57 1.47 28.34 16.51
N PHE A 58 1.89 27.25 17.16
CA PHE A 58 1.02 26.30 17.88
C PHE A 58 0.87 26.63 19.37
N GLN A 59 1.27 27.82 19.84
CA GLN A 59 1.31 28.18 21.26
C GLN A 59 -0.03 28.05 22.02
N ASP A 60 -1.15 28.13 21.32
CA ASP A 60 -2.48 28.01 21.91
C ASP A 60 -2.95 26.54 22.07
N PHE A 61 -2.13 25.57 21.67
CA PHE A 61 -2.33 24.15 21.97
C PHE A 61 -1.47 23.74 23.15
N TYR A 62 -2.07 23.60 24.33
CA TYR A 62 -1.34 23.54 25.61
C TYR A 62 -1.16 22.13 26.19
N ASN A 63 -1.74 21.10 25.58
CA ASN A 63 -1.58 19.71 26.00
C ASN A 63 -1.50 18.74 24.81
N ASP A 64 -1.27 17.47 25.14
CA ASP A 64 -1.15 16.38 24.17
C ASP A 64 -2.51 15.97 23.61
N GLU A 65 -3.59 16.18 24.37
CA GLU A 65 -4.97 16.01 23.90
C GLU A 65 -5.38 17.06 22.84
N GLY A 66 -4.55 18.09 22.61
CA GLY A 66 -4.79 19.09 21.58
C GLY A 66 -5.87 20.12 21.95
N HIS A 67 -6.12 20.33 23.24
CA HIS A 67 -7.00 21.40 23.71
C HIS A 67 -6.45 22.76 23.28
N PHE A 68 -7.37 23.58 22.77
CA PHE A 68 -7.10 24.93 22.30
C PHE A 68 -7.48 25.94 23.38
N GLY A 69 -6.54 26.79 23.76
CA GLY A 69 -6.77 27.88 24.69
C GLY A 69 -5.60 28.85 24.72
N PRO A 70 -5.86 30.17 24.84
CA PRO A 70 -4.80 31.15 24.89
C PRO A 70 -3.88 30.89 26.07
N ARG A 71 -2.58 30.87 25.81
CA ARG A 71 -1.59 30.75 26.88
C ARG A 71 -1.58 32.01 27.73
N ARG A 72 -1.82 31.86 29.04
CA ARG A 72 -1.92 32.96 30.01
C ARG A 72 -0.68 33.86 30.03
N ASP A 73 0.51 33.27 30.00
CA ASP A 73 1.79 33.99 30.12
C ASP A 73 2.40 34.37 28.77
N GLY A 74 1.72 34.08 27.66
CA GLY A 74 2.22 34.33 26.31
C GLY A 74 3.34 33.38 25.88
N TRP A 75 4.06 33.75 24.82
CA TRP A 75 5.20 32.97 24.33
C TRP A 75 6.43 33.17 25.22
N PHE A 76 7.30 32.16 25.24
CA PHE A 76 8.55 32.15 25.97
C PHE A 76 9.48 33.30 25.52
N LYS A 77 10.23 33.87 26.46
CA LYS A 77 11.19 34.97 26.18
C LYS A 77 12.59 34.46 25.80
N ASP A 78 12.87 33.22 26.19
CA ASP A 78 14.06 32.43 25.97
C ASP A 78 13.94 31.51 24.75
N MET A 79 13.04 31.82 23.81
CA MET A 79 12.86 31.08 22.56
C MET A 79 12.76 32.03 21.37
N PHE A 80 13.05 31.53 20.18
CA PHE A 80 12.83 32.27 18.95
C PHE A 80 11.37 32.71 18.80
N VAL A 81 11.18 33.90 18.21
CA VAL A 81 9.87 34.52 18.02
C VAL A 81 9.00 33.65 17.12
N PRO A 82 7.69 33.50 17.41
CA PRO A 82 6.78 32.76 16.53
C PRO A 82 6.79 33.33 15.12
N GLY A 83 6.87 32.46 14.11
CA GLY A 83 7.07 32.89 12.73
C GLY A 83 7.38 31.75 11.77
N LEU A 84 7.81 32.08 10.56
CA LEU A 84 8.23 31.13 9.53
C LEU A 84 9.46 31.68 8.79
N GLU A 85 10.59 30.99 8.87
CA GLU A 85 11.79 31.25 8.05
C GLU A 85 12.25 32.73 8.00
N GLY A 86 12.22 33.41 9.16
CA GLY A 86 12.65 34.81 9.30
C GLY A 86 11.51 35.83 9.19
N ASP A 87 10.31 35.42 8.80
CA ASP A 87 9.09 36.23 8.94
C ASP A 87 8.50 36.03 10.34
N ASP A 88 8.59 37.04 11.18
CA ASP A 88 7.91 37.04 12.47
C ASP A 88 6.38 37.14 12.30
N LEU A 89 5.65 36.47 13.20
CA LEU A 89 4.20 36.55 13.29
C LEU A 89 3.79 37.96 13.74
N PRO A 90 3.01 38.72 12.94
CA PRO A 90 2.47 40.01 13.37
C PRO A 90 1.57 39.84 14.59
N LYS A 91 1.62 40.80 15.51
CA LYS A 91 0.85 40.74 16.77
C LYS A 91 -0.65 40.61 16.53
N GLU A 92 -1.14 41.23 15.45
CA GLU A 92 -2.54 41.25 15.04
C GLU A 92 -3.02 39.89 14.51
N GLU A 93 -2.09 39.07 14.00
CA GLU A 93 -2.38 37.74 13.47
C GLU A 93 -2.17 36.64 14.52
N LYS A 94 -1.85 36.98 15.79
CA LYS A 94 -1.65 36.01 16.88
C LYS A 94 -2.80 35.01 16.99
N TRP A 95 -4.03 35.48 16.99
CA TRP A 95 -5.26 34.67 17.11
C TRP A 95 -5.55 33.81 15.87
N ARG A 96 -4.81 34.03 14.78
CA ARG A 96 -4.94 33.33 13.50
C ARG A 96 -3.57 32.85 13.01
N SER A 97 -2.69 32.50 13.94
CA SER A 97 -1.30 32.09 13.67
C SER A 97 -1.22 30.95 12.65
N LEU A 98 -2.11 29.96 12.75
CA LEU A 98 -2.16 28.82 11.83
C LEU A 98 -2.71 29.20 10.45
N GLN A 99 -3.67 30.12 10.37
CA GLN A 99 -4.14 30.65 9.09
C GLN A 99 -3.06 31.50 8.43
N TRP A 100 -2.31 32.27 9.21
CA TRP A 100 -1.14 33.02 8.76
C TRP A 100 -0.06 32.09 8.20
N LEU A 101 0.19 30.96 8.88
CA LEU A 101 1.10 29.91 8.41
C LEU A 101 0.60 29.31 7.10
N ALA A 102 -0.65 28.82 7.07
CA ALA A 102 -1.23 28.15 5.92
C ALA A 102 -1.21 29.00 4.64
N ARG A 103 -1.47 30.32 4.74
CA ARG A 103 -1.38 31.25 3.60
C ARG A 103 0.03 31.35 3.02
N ARG A 104 1.07 31.23 3.86
CA ARG A 104 2.48 31.21 3.42
C ARG A 104 2.84 29.86 2.84
N THR A 105 2.47 28.78 3.51
CA THR A 105 2.68 27.40 3.05
C THR A 105 2.09 27.20 1.65
N ALA A 106 0.86 27.66 1.39
CA ALA A 106 0.23 27.52 0.08
C ALA A 106 0.93 28.32 -1.04
N LYS A 107 1.72 29.34 -0.70
CA LYS A 107 2.55 30.11 -1.64
C LYS A 107 3.97 29.56 -1.77
N ASP A 108 4.35 28.64 -0.90
CA ASP A 108 5.67 28.05 -0.90
C ASP A 108 5.81 27.06 -2.07
N PRO A 109 6.86 27.17 -2.90
CA PRO A 109 7.08 26.22 -4.00
C PRO A 109 7.22 24.77 -3.53
N ARG A 110 7.71 24.55 -2.31
CA ARG A 110 7.88 23.21 -1.72
C ARG A 110 6.56 22.53 -1.42
N PHE A 111 5.49 23.29 -1.18
CA PHE A 111 4.17 22.72 -0.90
C PHE A 111 3.65 21.87 -2.05
N ALA A 112 3.74 22.38 -3.28
CA ALA A 112 3.28 21.65 -4.45
C ALA A 112 4.04 20.33 -4.66
N ILE A 113 5.34 20.36 -4.38
CA ILE A 113 6.21 19.19 -4.43
C ILE A 113 5.84 18.18 -3.33
N ALA A 114 5.73 18.63 -2.09
CA ALA A 114 5.38 17.77 -0.95
C ALA A 114 4.03 17.07 -1.14
N MET A 115 3.01 17.80 -1.64
CA MET A 115 1.73 17.20 -1.98
C MET A 115 1.84 16.18 -3.11
N SER A 116 2.73 16.40 -4.07
CA SER A 116 2.98 15.44 -5.15
C SER A 116 3.70 14.18 -4.63
N GLU A 117 4.60 14.31 -3.66
CA GLU A 117 5.22 13.18 -2.95
C GLU A 117 4.21 12.37 -2.13
N HIS A 118 3.21 13.02 -1.51
CA HIS A 118 2.12 12.29 -0.84
C HIS A 118 1.29 11.48 -1.83
N VAL A 119 0.94 12.05 -2.99
CA VAL A 119 0.22 11.30 -4.03
C VAL A 119 1.07 10.16 -4.57
N TRP A 120 2.38 10.36 -4.74
CA TRP A 120 3.31 9.29 -5.07
C TRP A 120 3.22 8.14 -4.07
N TYR A 121 3.26 8.42 -2.77
CA TYR A 121 3.11 7.41 -1.72
C TYR A 121 1.74 6.71 -1.77
N VAL A 122 0.66 7.46 -1.98
CA VAL A 122 -0.69 6.88 -2.09
C VAL A 122 -0.81 5.93 -3.29
N LEU A 123 -0.19 6.27 -4.41
CA LEU A 123 -0.22 5.47 -5.64
C LEU A 123 0.69 4.24 -5.54
N THR A 124 1.91 4.39 -5.06
CA THR A 124 2.96 3.35 -5.12
C THR A 124 3.11 2.57 -3.82
N GLY A 125 2.56 3.05 -2.71
CA GLY A 125 2.82 2.51 -1.37
C GLY A 125 4.23 2.79 -0.84
N ARG A 126 5.07 3.52 -1.59
CA ARG A 126 6.49 3.77 -1.26
C ARG A 126 6.75 5.26 -1.12
N LYS A 127 7.58 5.64 -0.14
CA LYS A 127 7.99 7.04 0.02
C LYS A 127 8.83 7.46 -1.18
N ALA A 128 8.80 8.75 -1.53
CA ALA A 128 9.71 9.29 -2.53
C ALA A 128 11.17 9.06 -2.08
N LEU A 129 12.03 8.74 -3.05
CA LEU A 129 13.45 8.48 -2.85
C LEU A 129 14.11 9.67 -2.17
N ARG A 130 14.99 9.37 -1.23
CA ARG A 130 15.89 10.35 -0.62
C ARG A 130 17.27 10.31 -1.30
N PRO A 131 18.06 11.38 -1.22
CA PRO A 131 19.44 11.36 -1.69
C PRO A 131 20.21 10.21 -1.02
N PRO A 132 20.98 9.39 -1.77
CA PRO A 132 21.84 8.40 -1.15
C PRO A 132 22.93 9.09 -0.32
N LYS A 133 23.20 8.58 0.88
CA LYS A 133 24.16 9.16 1.83
C LYS A 133 25.52 8.45 1.83
N ASP A 134 25.53 7.15 1.58
CA ASP A 134 26.75 6.34 1.57
C ASP A 134 27.44 6.39 0.20
N ILE A 135 28.52 7.17 0.11
CA ILE A 135 29.30 7.33 -1.12
C ILE A 135 30.14 6.10 -1.48
N GLU A 136 30.38 5.21 -0.52
CA GLU A 136 31.18 3.99 -0.69
C GLU A 136 30.33 2.81 -1.18
N ASP A 137 28.99 2.96 -1.19
CA ASP A 137 28.08 1.98 -1.76
C ASP A 137 28.41 1.76 -3.26
N PRO A 138 28.69 0.50 -3.69
CA PRO A 138 28.96 0.18 -5.09
C PRO A 138 27.85 0.64 -6.06
N PHE A 139 26.63 0.80 -5.58
CA PHE A 139 25.47 1.27 -6.34
C PHE A 139 25.13 2.74 -6.12
N PHE A 140 25.97 3.53 -5.45
CA PHE A 140 25.72 4.94 -5.16
C PHE A 140 25.33 5.73 -6.42
N THR A 141 26.07 5.56 -7.52
CA THR A 141 25.82 6.26 -8.79
C THR A 141 24.46 5.89 -9.37
N ALA A 142 24.10 4.60 -9.35
CA ALA A 142 22.81 4.10 -9.80
C ALA A 142 21.65 4.67 -8.96
N ARG A 143 21.75 4.57 -7.62
CA ARG A 143 20.75 5.11 -6.67
C ARG A 143 20.60 6.63 -6.81
N ARG A 144 21.71 7.35 -6.99
CA ARG A 144 21.69 8.79 -7.24
C ARG A 144 20.99 9.14 -8.55
N ARG A 145 21.16 8.34 -9.60
CA ARG A 145 20.43 8.51 -10.87
C ARG A 145 18.93 8.30 -10.67
N ALA A 146 18.53 7.22 -10.03
CA ALA A 146 17.13 6.91 -9.74
C ALA A 146 16.46 8.05 -8.95
N TYR A 147 17.11 8.50 -7.86
CA TYR A 147 16.67 9.63 -7.05
C TYR A 147 16.46 10.89 -7.91
N LYS A 148 17.46 11.27 -8.72
CA LYS A 148 17.36 12.46 -9.58
C LYS A 148 16.20 12.37 -10.56
N MET A 149 16.02 11.22 -11.21
CA MET A 149 14.96 11.05 -12.20
C MET A 149 13.57 11.12 -11.55
N GLN A 150 13.37 10.47 -10.42
CA GLN A 150 12.10 10.55 -9.70
C GLN A 150 11.84 11.98 -9.18
N ARG A 151 12.88 12.65 -8.67
CA ARG A 151 12.79 14.03 -8.19
C ARG A 151 12.38 14.99 -9.31
N LEU A 152 12.95 14.84 -10.51
CA LEU A 152 12.59 15.64 -11.68
C LEU A 152 11.12 15.43 -12.08
N GLU A 153 10.65 14.18 -12.13
CA GLU A 153 9.25 13.86 -12.44
C GLU A 153 8.29 14.50 -11.42
N ILE A 154 8.54 14.28 -10.12
CA ILE A 154 7.72 14.83 -9.04
C ILE A 154 7.73 16.36 -9.07
N ALA A 155 8.88 16.99 -9.33
CA ALA A 155 8.98 18.44 -9.42
C ALA A 155 8.18 19.01 -10.60
N GLU A 156 8.21 18.37 -11.77
CA GLU A 156 7.45 18.80 -12.94
C GLU A 156 5.94 18.59 -12.76
N VAL A 157 5.54 17.49 -12.12
CA VAL A 157 4.14 17.29 -11.71
C VAL A 157 3.72 18.33 -10.68
N GLY A 158 4.57 18.64 -9.69
CA GLY A 158 4.32 19.68 -8.68
C GLY A 158 4.14 21.07 -9.31
N LYS A 159 4.93 21.40 -10.33
CA LYS A 159 4.75 22.65 -11.09
C LYS A 159 3.39 22.71 -11.79
N ARG A 160 3.00 21.63 -12.48
CA ARG A 160 1.68 21.53 -13.13
C ARG A 160 0.53 21.59 -12.11
N PHE A 161 0.71 20.97 -10.94
CA PHE A 161 -0.23 21.03 -9.82
C PHE A 161 -0.47 22.45 -9.34
N ALA A 162 0.60 23.23 -9.13
CA ALA A 162 0.50 24.64 -8.75
C ALA A 162 -0.18 25.48 -9.84
N GLN A 163 0.18 25.28 -11.12
CA GLN A 163 -0.43 25.97 -12.26
C GLN A 163 -1.93 25.66 -12.42
N ALA A 164 -2.35 24.46 -12.05
CA ALA A 164 -3.74 24.02 -12.09
C ALA A 164 -4.55 24.43 -10.85
N GLY A 165 -4.08 25.41 -10.07
CA GLY A 165 -4.77 25.90 -8.88
C GLY A 165 -4.89 24.83 -7.79
N PHE A 166 -3.87 23.98 -7.64
CA PHE A 166 -3.82 22.90 -6.65
C PHE A 166 -4.94 21.85 -6.79
N ASN A 167 -5.35 21.55 -8.03
CA ASN A 167 -6.26 20.43 -8.28
C ASN A 167 -5.56 19.07 -8.12
N LEU A 168 -5.76 18.41 -6.98
CA LEU A 168 -5.10 17.14 -6.65
C LEU A 168 -5.39 16.02 -7.65
N LYS A 169 -6.57 16.03 -8.31
CA LYS A 169 -6.91 15.02 -9.34
C LYS A 169 -5.92 15.02 -10.51
N LEU A 170 -5.30 16.17 -10.80
CA LEU A 170 -4.28 16.27 -11.84
C LEU A 170 -3.04 15.44 -11.46
N VAL A 171 -2.56 15.56 -10.22
CA VAL A 171 -1.38 14.84 -9.73
C VAL A 171 -1.55 13.34 -9.89
N PHE A 172 -2.71 12.79 -9.48
CA PHE A 172 -3.03 11.38 -9.68
C PHE A 172 -2.98 10.96 -11.15
N LYS A 173 -3.53 11.78 -12.06
CA LYS A 173 -3.54 11.49 -13.50
C LYS A 173 -2.15 11.54 -14.11
N GLU A 174 -1.33 12.53 -13.75
CA GLU A 174 0.02 12.68 -14.28
C GLU A 174 0.91 11.54 -13.79
N LEU A 175 0.92 11.25 -12.48
CA LEU A 175 1.73 10.18 -11.92
C LEU A 175 1.30 8.80 -12.39
N ALA A 176 -0.01 8.50 -12.49
CA ALA A 176 -0.48 7.21 -13.02
C ALA A 176 -0.13 6.99 -14.50
N LYS A 177 0.10 8.08 -15.26
CA LYS A 177 0.57 8.02 -16.65
C LYS A 177 2.09 8.02 -16.78
N SER A 178 2.81 8.30 -15.69
CA SER A 178 4.26 8.42 -15.72
C SER A 178 4.91 7.09 -16.13
N PRO A 179 6.10 7.14 -16.76
CA PRO A 179 6.87 5.93 -17.04
C PRO A 179 7.19 5.11 -15.79
N PHE A 180 7.27 5.77 -14.63
CA PHE A 180 7.53 5.11 -13.34
C PHE A 180 6.37 4.21 -12.89
N TYR A 181 5.14 4.71 -13.00
CA TYR A 181 3.95 3.97 -12.59
C TYR A 181 3.56 2.89 -13.61
N ARG A 182 3.75 3.19 -14.90
CA ARG A 182 3.44 2.27 -16.00
C ARG A 182 4.54 1.27 -16.31
N ALA A 183 5.65 1.30 -15.57
CA ALA A 183 6.66 0.26 -15.65
C ALA A 183 5.99 -1.04 -15.17
N ASP A 184 5.54 -1.84 -16.13
CA ASP A 184 5.14 -3.21 -15.87
C ASP A 184 6.33 -3.93 -15.25
N GLY A 185 6.04 -4.83 -14.29
CA GLY A 185 7.04 -5.57 -13.52
C GLY A 185 8.21 -5.88 -14.44
N LEU A 186 9.39 -5.37 -14.11
CA LEU A 186 10.55 -5.42 -14.98
C LEU A 186 11.02 -6.87 -15.08
N ASP A 187 10.28 -7.70 -15.80
CA ASP A 187 10.68 -9.03 -16.27
C ASP A 187 11.91 -8.89 -17.18
N ALA A 188 12.13 -7.69 -17.71
CA ALA A 188 13.45 -7.20 -18.08
C ALA A 188 14.31 -6.88 -16.83
N VAL A 189 14.54 -7.87 -15.96
CA VAL A 189 15.68 -7.81 -15.04
C VAL A 189 16.91 -7.94 -15.94
N THR A 190 17.42 -6.79 -16.36
CA THR A 190 18.73 -6.70 -16.98
C THR A 190 19.72 -7.44 -16.08
N ALA A 191 20.52 -8.35 -16.66
CA ALA A 191 21.64 -8.99 -15.96
C ALA A 191 22.65 -7.97 -15.37
N ASN A 192 22.54 -6.69 -15.76
CA ASN A 192 23.27 -5.57 -15.21
C ASN A 192 22.81 -5.21 -13.78
N PRO A 193 23.67 -5.40 -12.75
CA PRO A 193 23.34 -5.09 -11.36
C PRO A 193 23.05 -3.62 -11.07
N GLU A 194 23.72 -2.68 -11.77
CA GLU A 194 23.46 -1.24 -11.60
C GLU A 194 22.05 -0.87 -12.07
N ARG A 195 21.64 -1.42 -13.21
CA ARG A 195 20.30 -1.16 -13.74
C ARG A 195 19.22 -1.76 -12.84
N LYS A 196 19.48 -2.91 -12.22
CA LYS A 196 18.60 -3.47 -11.18
C LYS A 196 18.50 -2.53 -9.97
N ALA A 197 19.61 -1.94 -9.52
CA ALA A 197 19.61 -0.99 -8.41
C ALA A 197 18.85 0.31 -8.75
N GLU A 198 18.93 0.79 -10.00
CA GLU A 198 18.15 1.97 -10.45
C GLU A 198 16.64 1.72 -10.42
N LEU A 199 16.24 0.49 -10.72
CA LEU A 199 14.84 0.13 -10.95
C LEU A 199 14.17 -0.54 -9.74
N HIS A 200 14.92 -0.76 -8.66
CA HIS A 200 14.46 -1.46 -7.46
C HIS A 200 13.15 -0.87 -6.88
N ASP A 201 13.00 0.45 -6.99
CA ASP A 201 11.84 1.18 -6.46
C ASP A 201 10.77 1.52 -7.51
N LEU A 202 10.81 0.86 -8.66
CA LEU A 202 9.79 1.00 -9.71
C LEU A 202 8.77 -0.14 -9.68
N GLY A 203 7.58 0.13 -10.23
CA GLY A 203 6.45 -0.79 -10.25
C GLY A 203 5.45 -0.52 -9.14
N VAL A 204 4.25 -1.08 -9.29
CA VAL A 204 3.08 -0.76 -8.45
C VAL A 204 2.82 -1.80 -7.36
N ALA A 205 3.45 -2.98 -7.43
CA ALA A 205 3.17 -4.09 -6.51
C ALA A 205 3.30 -3.69 -5.03
N ARG A 206 2.15 -3.51 -4.38
CA ARG A 206 2.02 -3.27 -2.95
C ARG A 206 1.05 -4.26 -2.34
N LEU A 207 1.31 -4.60 -1.08
CA LEU A 207 0.36 -5.37 -0.30
C LEU A 207 -0.93 -4.56 -0.11
N LEU A 208 -2.06 -5.18 -0.43
CA LEU A 208 -3.37 -4.56 -0.30
C LEU A 208 -3.75 -4.37 1.17
N ALA A 209 -4.25 -3.19 1.50
CA ALA A 209 -4.92 -2.94 2.76
C ALA A 209 -6.20 -3.80 2.92
N PRO A 210 -6.68 -4.06 4.15
CA PRO A 210 -7.92 -4.82 4.37
C PRO A 210 -9.10 -4.31 3.52
N GLU A 211 -9.26 -3.00 3.40
CA GLU A 211 -10.34 -2.36 2.67
C GLU A 211 -10.17 -2.46 1.15
N GLN A 212 -8.93 -2.53 0.66
CA GLN A 212 -8.63 -2.73 -0.75
C GLN A 212 -8.85 -4.19 -1.15
N LEU A 213 -8.42 -5.13 -0.31
CA LEU A 213 -8.61 -6.55 -0.54
C LEU A 213 -10.11 -6.91 -0.54
N GLU A 214 -10.90 -6.38 0.38
CA GLU A 214 -12.37 -6.54 0.35
C GLU A 214 -13.02 -6.01 -0.94
N ARG A 215 -12.52 -4.89 -1.48
CA ARG A 215 -12.99 -4.36 -2.76
C ARG A 215 -12.57 -5.24 -3.93
N LYS A 216 -11.34 -5.77 -3.95
CA LYS A 216 -10.87 -6.73 -4.96
C LYS A 216 -11.73 -7.99 -4.95
N ILE A 217 -11.97 -8.56 -3.77
CA ILE A 217 -12.86 -9.71 -3.59
C ILE A 217 -14.26 -9.39 -4.11
N GLY A 218 -14.84 -8.25 -3.74
CA GLY A 218 -16.15 -7.82 -4.22
C GLY A 218 -16.23 -7.65 -5.74
N ALA A 219 -15.18 -7.14 -6.38
CA ALA A 219 -15.13 -7.00 -7.83
C ALA A 219 -15.10 -8.37 -8.54
N ILE A 220 -14.25 -9.28 -8.06
CA ILE A 220 -14.06 -10.63 -8.62
C ILE A 220 -15.31 -11.48 -8.39
N PHE A 221 -15.73 -11.62 -7.13
CA PHE A 221 -16.75 -12.57 -6.71
C PHE A 221 -18.17 -12.00 -6.63
N GLY A 222 -18.33 -10.68 -6.80
CA GLY A 222 -19.62 -9.98 -6.72
C GLY A 222 -20.02 -9.54 -5.32
N THR A 223 -19.43 -10.12 -4.27
CA THR A 223 -19.67 -9.74 -2.87
C THR A 223 -18.36 -9.70 -2.08
N PRO A 224 -18.20 -8.76 -1.12
CA PRO A 224 -17.05 -8.77 -0.23
C PRO A 224 -17.06 -9.99 0.69
N TRP A 225 -15.90 -10.38 1.21
CA TRP A 225 -15.79 -11.46 2.22
C TRP A 225 -16.37 -11.00 3.57
N GLY A 226 -16.17 -9.72 3.89
CA GLY A 226 -16.74 -9.05 5.07
C GLY A 226 -16.00 -9.29 6.38
N LYS A 227 -15.20 -10.36 6.50
CA LYS A 227 -14.48 -10.69 7.74
C LYS A 227 -13.26 -9.80 7.99
N LEU A 228 -12.61 -9.29 6.93
CA LEU A 228 -11.43 -8.43 7.11
C LEU A 228 -11.78 -7.15 7.86
N LYS A 229 -12.92 -6.54 7.56
CA LYS A 229 -13.35 -5.30 8.24
C LYS A 229 -13.97 -5.52 9.62
N LYS A 230 -14.54 -6.70 9.87
CA LYS A 230 -15.32 -6.94 11.11
C LYS A 230 -14.50 -7.58 12.21
N GLU A 231 -13.63 -8.51 11.85
CA GLU A 231 -13.01 -9.44 12.81
C GLU A 231 -11.47 -9.38 12.74
N MET A 232 -10.91 -9.02 11.59
CA MET A 232 -9.49 -9.23 11.31
C MET A 232 -8.75 -7.96 10.86
N GLU A 233 -9.35 -6.78 11.04
CA GLU A 233 -8.87 -5.54 10.43
C GLU A 233 -7.44 -5.21 10.87
N ILE A 234 -7.23 -5.11 12.18
CA ILE A 234 -5.90 -4.83 12.76
C ILE A 234 -4.90 -5.96 12.47
N LEU A 235 -5.34 -7.22 12.56
CA LEU A 235 -4.48 -8.38 12.30
C LEU A 235 -3.98 -8.46 10.85
N TYR A 236 -4.78 -7.95 9.91
CA TYR A 236 -4.42 -7.86 8.50
C TYR A 236 -3.71 -6.53 8.13
N GLY A 237 -3.42 -5.66 9.10
CA GLY A 237 -2.71 -4.39 8.83
C GLY A 237 -3.60 -3.18 8.57
N GLY A 238 -4.83 -3.20 9.09
CA GLY A 238 -5.65 -2.00 9.28
C GLY A 238 -5.08 -1.08 10.36
N ILE A 239 -5.63 0.13 10.46
CA ILE A 239 -5.22 1.15 11.43
C ILE A 239 -6.45 1.66 12.19
N ASP A 240 -6.30 1.98 13.48
CA ASP A 240 -7.36 2.56 14.31
C ASP A 240 -7.11 4.05 14.64
N SER A 241 -5.95 4.58 14.24
CA SER A 241 -5.49 5.94 14.55
C SER A 241 -5.39 6.25 16.05
N GLN A 242 -5.39 5.22 16.91
CA GLN A 242 -5.27 5.32 18.36
C GLN A 242 -4.05 4.53 18.84
N SER A 243 -4.08 3.21 18.71
CA SER A 243 -3.01 2.30 19.13
C SER A 243 -2.16 1.82 17.95
N VAL A 244 -2.77 1.75 16.76
CA VAL A 244 -2.15 1.39 15.49
C VAL A 244 -2.35 2.56 14.54
N THR A 245 -1.33 3.42 14.48
CA THR A 245 -1.33 4.65 13.67
C THR A 245 -0.69 4.47 12.29
N GLU A 246 0.04 3.37 12.10
CA GLU A 246 0.76 3.08 10.87
C GLU A 246 0.30 1.76 10.24
N ARG A 247 0.24 1.76 8.92
CA ARG A 247 -0.15 0.60 8.13
C ARG A 247 1.01 -0.37 8.01
N LEU A 248 0.74 -1.67 8.19
CA LEU A 248 1.71 -2.72 7.89
C LEU A 248 1.90 -2.82 6.37
N GLY A 249 3.06 -2.35 5.89
CA GLY A 249 3.44 -2.44 4.47
C GLY A 249 4.10 -3.77 4.08
N GLU A 250 4.45 -4.59 5.06
CA GLU A 250 5.11 -5.88 4.87
C GLU A 250 4.23 -7.04 5.35
N PRO A 251 4.27 -8.20 4.67
CA PRO A 251 3.45 -9.35 5.04
C PRO A 251 3.87 -9.94 6.40
N SER A 252 2.88 -10.25 7.23
CA SER A 252 3.06 -10.89 8.54
C SER A 252 2.56 -12.34 8.53
N GLY A 253 2.96 -13.12 9.54
CA GLY A 253 2.43 -14.47 9.75
C GLY A 253 0.90 -14.48 9.95
N ALA A 254 0.35 -13.44 10.58
CA ALA A 254 -1.09 -13.27 10.75
C ALA A 254 -1.80 -13.05 9.41
N MET A 255 -1.26 -12.19 8.54
CA MET A 255 -1.78 -11.99 7.18
C MET A 255 -1.76 -13.30 6.38
N GLY A 256 -0.68 -14.08 6.48
CA GLY A 256 -0.60 -15.39 5.83
C GLY A 256 -1.62 -16.41 6.36
N ALA A 257 -1.94 -16.39 7.66
CA ALA A 257 -3.00 -17.22 8.23
C ALA A 257 -4.39 -16.77 7.75
N ILE A 258 -4.65 -15.46 7.74
CA ILE A 258 -5.90 -14.85 7.25
C ILE A 258 -6.11 -15.18 5.78
N GLN A 259 -5.07 -15.09 4.94
CA GLN A 259 -5.15 -15.48 3.54
C GLN A 259 -5.59 -16.94 3.37
N ARG A 260 -5.10 -17.86 4.20
CA ARG A 260 -5.50 -19.28 4.13
C ARG A 260 -6.97 -19.47 4.49
N ILE A 261 -7.45 -18.78 5.51
CA ILE A 261 -8.87 -18.80 5.90
C ILE A 261 -9.72 -18.22 4.76
N MET A 262 -9.35 -17.04 4.27
CA MET A 262 -10.00 -16.36 3.16
C MET A 262 -10.08 -17.23 1.91
N ALA A 263 -8.97 -17.86 1.51
CA ALA A 263 -8.91 -18.70 0.33
C ALA A 263 -9.88 -19.90 0.43
N ASN A 264 -10.01 -20.50 1.62
CA ASN A 264 -10.96 -21.57 1.86
C ASN A 264 -12.42 -21.08 1.86
N ASP A 265 -12.69 -19.96 2.53
CA ASP A 265 -14.04 -19.39 2.62
C ASP A 265 -14.56 -18.95 1.25
N LEU A 266 -13.74 -18.23 0.49
CA LEU A 266 -14.12 -17.72 -0.83
C LEU A 266 -14.33 -18.84 -1.84
N SER A 267 -13.45 -19.84 -1.88
CA SER A 267 -13.63 -20.97 -2.79
C SER A 267 -14.87 -21.79 -2.41
N CYS A 268 -15.12 -21.97 -1.10
CA CYS A 268 -16.29 -22.64 -0.57
C CYS A 268 -17.59 -21.90 -0.96
N LEU A 269 -17.61 -20.58 -0.84
CA LEU A 269 -18.80 -19.76 -1.11
C LEU A 269 -19.09 -19.60 -2.61
N HIS A 270 -18.05 -19.46 -3.44
CA HIS A 270 -18.24 -18.97 -4.81
C HIS A 270 -18.14 -20.03 -5.90
N VAL A 271 -17.43 -21.16 -5.71
CA VAL A 271 -17.27 -22.14 -6.80
C VAL A 271 -18.60 -22.78 -7.16
N VAL A 272 -19.32 -23.33 -6.19
CA VAL A 272 -20.61 -23.99 -6.45
C VAL A 272 -21.67 -22.97 -6.88
N ALA A 273 -21.67 -21.78 -6.28
CA ALA A 273 -22.57 -20.70 -6.65
C ALA A 273 -22.36 -20.23 -8.10
N ASP A 274 -21.12 -20.16 -8.58
CA ASP A 274 -20.83 -19.81 -9.98
C ASP A 274 -21.36 -20.90 -10.93
N PHE A 275 -21.15 -22.19 -10.65
CA PHE A 275 -21.71 -23.27 -11.47
C PHE A 275 -23.26 -23.32 -11.47
N ALA A 276 -23.92 -22.74 -10.47
CA ALA A 276 -25.38 -22.62 -10.42
C ALA A 276 -25.93 -21.63 -11.46
N LEU A 277 -25.10 -20.67 -11.90
CA LEU A 277 -25.49 -19.67 -12.89
C LEU A 277 -25.43 -20.25 -14.31
N PRO A 278 -26.19 -19.67 -15.26
CA PRO A 278 -26.00 -19.93 -16.69
C PRO A 278 -24.57 -19.62 -17.11
N ALA A 279 -23.99 -20.42 -18.02
CA ALA A 279 -22.58 -20.30 -18.42
C ALA A 279 -22.15 -18.87 -18.83
N ALA A 280 -23.05 -18.09 -19.47
CA ALA A 280 -22.77 -16.71 -19.88
C ALA A 280 -22.71 -15.70 -18.72
N GLU A 281 -23.26 -16.03 -17.55
CA GLU A 281 -23.28 -15.19 -16.34
C GLU A 281 -22.17 -15.57 -15.35
N ARG A 282 -21.51 -16.70 -15.57
CA ARG A 282 -20.40 -17.20 -14.75
C ARG A 282 -19.17 -16.30 -14.89
N LYS A 283 -18.57 -15.95 -13.76
CA LYS A 283 -17.31 -15.21 -13.73
C LYS A 283 -16.12 -16.15 -13.62
N LEU A 284 -16.22 -17.19 -12.81
CA LEU A 284 -15.11 -18.13 -12.58
C LEU A 284 -15.02 -19.18 -13.67
N PHE A 285 -16.16 -19.70 -14.14
CA PHE A 285 -16.21 -20.87 -15.03
C PHE A 285 -17.05 -20.65 -16.31
N PRO A 286 -16.82 -19.59 -17.11
CA PRO A 286 -17.67 -19.23 -18.25
C PRO A 286 -17.71 -20.26 -19.39
N SER A 287 -16.70 -21.11 -19.50
CA SER A 287 -16.57 -22.11 -20.57
C SER A 287 -16.41 -23.55 -20.04
N MET A 288 -16.82 -23.78 -18.79
CA MET A 288 -16.65 -25.07 -18.11
C MET A 288 -17.98 -25.64 -17.63
N GLU A 289 -18.08 -26.96 -17.76
CA GLU A 289 -19.19 -27.75 -17.24
C GLU A 289 -18.69 -28.73 -16.20
N LYS A 290 -19.55 -29.03 -15.21
CA LYS A 290 -19.19 -29.88 -14.07
C LYS A 290 -18.88 -31.32 -14.46
N ASP A 291 -19.36 -31.82 -15.59
CA ASP A 291 -19.15 -33.22 -16.00
C ASP A 291 -17.88 -33.42 -16.85
N LEU A 292 -17.08 -32.36 -17.05
CA LEU A 292 -15.81 -32.46 -17.79
C LEU A 292 -14.71 -33.06 -16.91
N LEU A 293 -14.24 -34.25 -17.31
CA LEU A 293 -13.21 -35.02 -16.62
C LEU A 293 -11.85 -34.94 -17.32
N PRO A 294 -10.73 -34.87 -16.56
CA PRO A 294 -9.39 -34.94 -17.13
C PRO A 294 -9.10 -36.36 -17.66
N GLY A 295 -8.22 -36.46 -18.65
CA GLY A 295 -7.75 -37.72 -19.22
C GLY A 295 -8.73 -38.42 -20.18
N VAL A 296 -9.90 -37.82 -20.45
CA VAL A 296 -10.88 -38.37 -21.41
C VAL A 296 -10.43 -38.14 -22.86
N SER A 297 -9.91 -36.95 -23.17
CA SER A 297 -9.36 -36.61 -24.48
C SER A 297 -8.46 -35.38 -24.37
N GLN A 298 -7.52 -35.21 -25.32
CA GLN A 298 -6.71 -34.00 -25.41
C GLN A 298 -7.56 -32.73 -25.53
N ALA A 299 -8.72 -32.79 -26.20
CA ALA A 299 -9.61 -31.65 -26.34
C ALA A 299 -10.25 -31.26 -24.99
N THR A 300 -10.61 -32.23 -24.16
CA THR A 300 -11.16 -32.00 -22.81
C THR A 300 -10.09 -31.42 -21.89
N ASP A 301 -8.89 -31.98 -21.89
CA ASP A 301 -7.78 -31.49 -21.07
C ASP A 301 -7.41 -30.06 -21.45
N LEU A 302 -7.41 -29.75 -22.75
CA LEU A 302 -7.18 -28.39 -23.23
C LEU A 302 -8.25 -27.40 -22.75
N LYS A 303 -9.53 -27.81 -22.63
CA LYS A 303 -10.60 -26.98 -22.07
C LYS A 303 -10.36 -26.68 -20.58
N ILE A 304 -10.02 -27.70 -19.79
CA ILE A 304 -9.71 -27.54 -18.37
C ILE A 304 -8.51 -26.59 -18.19
N ARG A 305 -7.46 -26.76 -19.00
CA ARG A 305 -6.28 -25.88 -18.96
C ARG A 305 -6.61 -24.44 -19.31
N LYS A 306 -7.47 -24.20 -20.31
CA LYS A 306 -7.95 -22.85 -20.65
C LYS A 306 -8.76 -22.22 -19.52
N ALA A 307 -9.54 -23.01 -18.79
CA ALA A 307 -10.25 -22.50 -17.61
C ALA A 307 -9.29 -22.11 -16.48
N ILE A 308 -8.19 -22.86 -16.29
CA ILE A 308 -7.13 -22.48 -15.34
C ILE A 308 -6.44 -21.18 -15.77
N VAL A 309 -6.17 -21.01 -17.07
CA VAL A 309 -5.63 -19.74 -17.60
C VAL A 309 -6.58 -18.58 -17.27
N HIS A 310 -7.87 -18.73 -17.54
CA HIS A 310 -8.90 -17.73 -17.19
C HIS A 310 -8.92 -17.41 -15.70
N LEU A 311 -8.86 -18.42 -14.82
CA LEU A 311 -8.83 -18.19 -13.37
C LEU A 311 -7.56 -17.46 -12.92
N ARG A 312 -6.40 -17.75 -13.53
CA ARG A 312 -5.15 -17.06 -13.21
C ARG A 312 -5.16 -15.61 -13.67
N GLU A 313 -5.72 -15.34 -14.84
CA GLU A 313 -5.91 -13.98 -15.33
C GLU A 313 -6.86 -13.21 -14.40
N LEU A 314 -8.02 -13.79 -14.07
CA LEU A 314 -9.01 -13.15 -13.22
C LEU A 314 -8.55 -12.93 -11.77
N LEU A 315 -7.87 -13.90 -11.16
CA LEU A 315 -7.50 -13.86 -9.75
C LEU A 315 -6.13 -13.23 -9.51
N LEU A 316 -5.16 -13.48 -10.40
CA LEU A 316 -3.75 -13.14 -10.19
C LEU A 316 -3.21 -12.12 -11.20
N ASP A 317 -4.02 -11.69 -12.17
CA ASP A 317 -3.59 -10.84 -13.29
C ASP A 317 -2.41 -11.46 -14.07
N LYS A 318 -2.45 -12.79 -14.23
CA LYS A 318 -1.43 -13.57 -14.95
C LYS A 318 -2.05 -14.37 -16.09
N SER A 319 -1.69 -14.01 -17.31
CA SER A 319 -2.12 -14.71 -18.53
C SER A 319 -0.94 -15.47 -19.15
N GLU A 320 -0.81 -16.76 -18.81
CA GLU A 320 0.16 -17.67 -19.42
C GLU A 320 -0.50 -18.66 -20.40
N PRO A 321 0.24 -19.21 -21.38
CA PRO A 321 -0.33 -20.19 -22.31
C PRO A 321 -0.70 -21.52 -21.61
N PRO A 322 -1.64 -22.32 -22.16
CA PRO A 322 -2.12 -23.58 -21.54
C PRO A 322 -1.05 -24.66 -21.25
N GLY A 323 0.13 -24.57 -21.86
CA GLY A 323 1.26 -25.46 -21.63
C GLY A 323 2.33 -24.90 -20.67
N HIS A 324 2.04 -23.79 -20.00
CA HIS A 324 2.97 -23.18 -19.04
C HIS A 324 3.07 -24.05 -17.76
N PRO A 325 4.25 -24.15 -17.11
CA PRO A 325 4.43 -25.00 -15.93
C PRO A 325 3.46 -24.72 -14.77
N GLU A 326 3.04 -23.46 -14.59
CA GLU A 326 2.02 -23.12 -13.57
C GLU A 326 0.63 -23.67 -13.90
N ILE A 327 0.27 -23.71 -15.19
CA ILE A 327 -0.98 -24.34 -15.65
C ILE A 327 -0.90 -25.85 -15.44
N ASP A 328 0.26 -26.46 -15.74
CA ASP A 328 0.50 -27.88 -15.48
C ASP A 328 0.40 -28.24 -14.00
N ARG A 329 0.85 -27.35 -13.10
CA ARG A 329 0.73 -27.56 -11.64
C ARG A 329 -0.72 -27.56 -11.20
N ALA A 330 -1.50 -26.55 -11.59
CA ALA A 330 -2.91 -26.46 -11.25
C ALA A 330 -3.74 -27.57 -11.90
N PHE A 331 -3.43 -27.96 -13.14
CA PHE A 331 -4.08 -29.07 -13.83
C PHE A 331 -3.81 -30.40 -13.10
N ARG A 332 -2.57 -30.66 -12.69
CA ARG A 332 -2.21 -31.85 -11.89
C ARG A 332 -2.92 -31.86 -10.54
N LEU A 333 -3.06 -30.71 -9.87
CA LEU A 333 -3.84 -30.62 -8.64
C LEU A 333 -5.30 -31.02 -8.87
N PHE A 334 -5.93 -30.51 -9.94
CA PHE A 334 -7.29 -30.85 -10.32
C PHE A 334 -7.45 -32.36 -10.57
N GLU A 335 -6.56 -32.94 -11.37
CA GLU A 335 -6.55 -34.38 -11.69
C GLU A 335 -6.33 -35.25 -10.44
N THR A 336 -5.34 -34.90 -9.61
CA THR A 336 -4.98 -35.66 -8.41
C THR A 336 -6.14 -35.75 -7.44
N ILE A 337 -6.87 -34.65 -7.23
CA ILE A 337 -8.01 -34.62 -6.30
C ILE A 337 -9.16 -35.52 -6.79
N ILE A 338 -9.44 -35.51 -8.10
CA ILE A 338 -10.46 -36.40 -8.67
C ILE A 338 -10.03 -37.86 -8.51
N ALA A 339 -8.76 -38.18 -8.78
CA ALA A 339 -8.22 -39.53 -8.66
C ALA A 339 -8.26 -40.03 -7.20
N GLU A 340 -7.80 -39.22 -6.26
CA GLU A 340 -7.82 -39.53 -4.83
C GLU A 340 -9.27 -39.71 -4.35
N ALA A 341 -10.18 -38.81 -4.73
CA ALA A 341 -11.58 -38.91 -4.33
C ALA A 341 -12.28 -40.16 -4.88
N LYS A 342 -11.91 -40.60 -6.10
CA LYS A 342 -12.43 -41.84 -6.69
C LYS A 342 -11.84 -43.11 -6.06
N SER A 343 -10.63 -43.05 -5.49
CA SER A 343 -10.01 -44.18 -4.79
C SER A 343 -10.59 -44.46 -3.41
N ARG A 344 -11.45 -43.56 -2.91
CA ARG A 344 -12.05 -43.62 -1.58
C ARG A 344 -13.54 -43.90 -1.67
N ASP A 345 -13.96 -45.01 -1.07
CA ASP A 345 -15.36 -45.44 -1.05
C ASP A 345 -16.20 -44.72 0.02
N ASP A 346 -15.56 -44.00 0.95
CA ASP A 346 -16.20 -43.33 2.08
C ASP A 346 -16.60 -41.87 1.81
N LEU A 347 -16.31 -41.37 0.61
CA LEU A 347 -16.60 -39.99 0.24
C LEU A 347 -18.02 -39.85 -0.34
N ASP A 348 -18.77 -38.90 0.22
CA ASP A 348 -20.07 -38.50 -0.35
C ASP A 348 -19.88 -37.91 -1.75
N LYS A 349 -20.71 -38.36 -2.69
CA LYS A 349 -20.81 -37.92 -4.09
C LYS A 349 -21.53 -36.57 -4.24
N ARG A 350 -21.80 -35.90 -3.13
CA ARG A 350 -22.31 -34.54 -3.07
C ARG A 350 -21.23 -33.61 -2.54
N GLU A 351 -21.42 -32.32 -2.78
CA GLU A 351 -20.56 -31.33 -2.17
C GLU A 351 -20.73 -31.24 -0.66
N THR A 352 -19.71 -30.67 0.00
CA THR A 352 -19.69 -30.51 1.45
C THR A 352 -20.86 -29.66 1.91
N TYR A 353 -21.38 -30.00 3.09
CA TYR A 353 -22.54 -29.33 3.68
C TYR A 353 -22.38 -27.80 3.77
N HIS A 354 -21.15 -27.32 4.02
CA HIS A 354 -20.86 -25.90 4.17
C HIS A 354 -20.67 -25.16 2.85
N CYS A 355 -20.21 -25.82 1.78
CA CYS A 355 -19.81 -25.14 0.54
C CYS A 355 -20.80 -25.31 -0.61
N GLY A 356 -21.37 -26.50 -0.79
CA GLY A 356 -22.18 -26.78 -1.97
C GLY A 356 -23.65 -26.82 -1.69
N ARG A 357 -24.22 -25.72 -1.19
CA ARG A 357 -25.68 -25.60 -1.05
C ARG A 357 -26.23 -24.54 -1.98
N ILE A 358 -27.24 -24.91 -2.76
CA ILE A 358 -28.08 -24.00 -3.54
C ILE A 358 -29.49 -24.15 -2.99
N ASP A 359 -30.13 -23.05 -2.61
CA ASP A 359 -31.47 -23.03 -2.00
C ASP A 359 -31.63 -24.02 -0.83
N GLY A 360 -30.56 -24.15 -0.02
CA GLY A 360 -30.53 -25.04 1.12
C GLY A 360 -30.35 -26.53 0.79
N LYS A 361 -30.14 -26.94 -0.46
CA LYS A 361 -29.90 -28.35 -0.84
C LYS A 361 -28.45 -28.57 -1.27
N GLN A 362 -27.87 -29.69 -0.84
CA GLN A 362 -26.53 -30.08 -1.29
C GLN A 362 -26.53 -30.39 -2.79
N VAL A 363 -25.50 -29.92 -3.48
CA VAL A 363 -25.31 -30.12 -4.92
C VAL A 363 -24.62 -31.46 -5.17
N ASP A 364 -25.12 -32.19 -6.17
CA ASP A 364 -24.49 -33.43 -6.62
C ASP A 364 -23.17 -33.15 -7.34
N ASP A 365 -22.12 -33.87 -6.92
CA ASP A 365 -20.77 -33.85 -7.46
C ASP A 365 -20.26 -35.30 -7.67
N PRO A 366 -20.94 -36.11 -8.50
CA PRO A 366 -20.67 -37.55 -8.65
C PRO A 366 -19.28 -37.85 -9.23
N HIS A 367 -18.64 -36.83 -9.78
CA HIS A 367 -17.34 -36.89 -10.42
C HIS A 367 -16.25 -36.15 -9.66
N TYR A 368 -16.60 -35.55 -8.50
CA TYR A 368 -15.70 -34.77 -7.65
C TYR A 368 -15.04 -33.56 -8.34
N THR A 369 -15.66 -33.04 -9.40
CA THR A 369 -15.12 -31.94 -10.20
C THR A 369 -15.33 -30.60 -9.51
N LEU A 370 -16.47 -30.39 -8.84
CA LEU A 370 -16.70 -29.17 -8.05
C LEU A 370 -15.71 -29.11 -6.89
N ARG A 371 -15.48 -30.25 -6.23
CA ARG A 371 -14.47 -30.38 -5.18
C ARG A 371 -13.06 -30.05 -5.68
N ALA A 372 -12.70 -30.55 -6.86
CA ALA A 372 -11.41 -30.29 -7.48
C ALA A 372 -11.25 -28.82 -7.88
N TRP A 373 -12.30 -28.20 -8.44
CA TRP A 373 -12.29 -26.76 -8.75
C TRP A 373 -12.18 -25.88 -7.51
N ARG A 374 -12.86 -26.24 -6.41
CA ARG A 374 -12.70 -25.55 -5.12
C ARG A 374 -11.24 -25.56 -4.68
N ALA A 375 -10.57 -26.70 -4.79
CA ALA A 375 -9.16 -26.80 -4.42
C ALA A 375 -8.23 -26.00 -5.34
N VAL A 376 -8.49 -25.97 -6.65
CA VAL A 376 -7.74 -25.10 -7.59
C VAL A 376 -7.94 -23.63 -7.23
N VAL A 377 -9.17 -23.18 -6.99
CA VAL A 377 -9.44 -21.78 -6.59
C VAL A 377 -8.80 -21.46 -5.24
N THR A 378 -8.88 -22.36 -4.24
CA THR A 378 -8.13 -22.20 -2.97
C THR A 378 -6.63 -22.08 -3.22
N TYR A 379 -6.06 -22.93 -4.08
CA TYR A 379 -4.64 -22.90 -4.43
C TYR A 379 -4.24 -21.55 -5.05
N LEU A 380 -5.03 -21.03 -6.00
CA LEU A 380 -4.79 -19.73 -6.62
C LEU A 380 -4.91 -18.59 -5.61
N LEU A 381 -5.95 -18.55 -4.79
CA LEU A 381 -6.15 -17.49 -3.77
C LEU A 381 -5.05 -17.47 -2.68
N ARG A 382 -4.30 -18.56 -2.53
CA ARG A 382 -3.15 -18.65 -1.61
C ARG A 382 -1.84 -18.15 -2.21
N HIS A 383 -1.82 -17.76 -3.47
CA HIS A 383 -0.67 -17.08 -4.08
C HIS A 383 -0.52 -15.69 -3.50
N GLN A 384 0.71 -15.27 -3.26
CA GLN A 384 0.99 -13.94 -2.71
C GLN A 384 0.41 -12.86 -3.62
N GLU A 385 0.48 -13.06 -4.94
CA GLU A 385 0.01 -12.16 -5.99
C GLU A 385 -1.47 -11.75 -5.80
N PHE A 386 -2.30 -12.62 -5.23
CA PHE A 386 -3.69 -12.27 -4.93
C PHE A 386 -3.81 -11.09 -3.94
N LEU A 387 -2.86 -10.98 -3.01
CA LEU A 387 -2.82 -9.95 -1.97
C LEU A 387 -2.18 -8.64 -2.44
N TYR A 388 -1.69 -8.56 -3.67
CA TYR A 388 -0.98 -7.40 -4.20
C TYR A 388 -1.74 -6.77 -5.38
N GLU A 389 -1.48 -5.48 -5.62
CA GLU A 389 -1.84 -4.68 -6.81
C GLU A 389 -0.70 -3.69 -7.11
#